data_AF-A0A933TCA4-F1
#
_entry.id   AF-A0A933TCA4-F1
#
_cell.length_a   1.000
_cell.length_b   1.000
_cell.length_c   1.000
_cell.angle_alpha   90.00
_cell.angle_beta   90.00
_cell.angle_gamma   90.00
#
_symmetry.space_group_name_H-M   'P 1'
#
loop_
_entity.id
_entity.type
_entity.pdbx_description
1 polymer ?
#
loop_
_entity_poly.entity_id
_entity_poly.type
_entity_poly.pdbx_seq_one_letter_code
_entity_poly.pdbx_strand_id
1 'polypeptide(L)'
;MARFFKKRRKNAGPNKNEEKVQRAADALSRESSGGVLGARYPFVKRLKITLQFFSPQQTLLDEKVMDIKANDPYRFDADCPGRCGNGHFDFSEAVANAVTRRRNLSESGGVCPQPIFAGASQTCGCQAKCRIEIDFLPLPAAPAGGPAAPAGGQAASA
;
A
#
# COMPACT_ATOMS: atom_id res chain seq x y z
N MET A 1 -24.86 -48.74 -45.59
CA MET A 1 -25.34 -48.15 -44.31
C MET A 1 -24.55 -46.88 -44.03
N ALA A 2 -25.26 -45.75 -43.86
CA ALA A 2 -24.67 -44.41 -43.82
C ALA A 2 -24.03 -44.05 -42.47
N ARG A 3 -23.00 -43.22 -42.56
CA ARG A 3 -21.98 -42.83 -41.55
C ARG A 3 -22.53 -41.87 -40.50
N PHE A 4 -22.11 -41.99 -39.24
CA PHE A 4 -22.09 -40.85 -38.30
C PHE A 4 -20.79 -40.81 -37.50
N PHE A 5 -19.80 -40.11 -38.06
CA PHE A 5 -18.57 -39.70 -37.37
C PHE A 5 -18.92 -38.81 -36.18
N LYS A 6 -18.62 -39.25 -34.95
CA LYS A 6 -18.67 -38.41 -33.74
C LYS A 6 -17.64 -37.26 -33.88
N LYS A 7 -18.14 -36.08 -34.22
CA LYS A 7 -17.37 -34.84 -34.40
C LYS A 7 -16.83 -34.38 -33.03
N ARG A 8 -15.52 -34.52 -32.82
CA ARG A 8 -14.75 -33.89 -31.72
C ARG A 8 -15.15 -32.40 -31.59
N ARG A 9 -15.77 -31.99 -30.49
CA ARG A 9 -15.80 -30.58 -30.09
C ARG A 9 -14.46 -30.24 -29.44
N LYS A 10 -13.54 -29.77 -30.27
CA LYS A 10 -12.32 -29.06 -29.86
C LYS A 10 -12.71 -27.85 -28.99
N ASN A 11 -11.99 -27.69 -27.88
CA ASN A 11 -11.70 -26.45 -27.16
C ASN A 11 -12.72 -25.32 -27.40
N ALA A 12 -13.74 -25.24 -26.55
CA ALA A 12 -14.37 -23.96 -26.30
C ALA A 12 -13.32 -23.10 -25.60
N GLY A 13 -12.73 -22.16 -26.33
CA GLY A 13 -11.98 -21.07 -25.73
C GLY A 13 -12.86 -20.31 -24.73
N PRO A 14 -12.25 -19.51 -23.84
CA PRO A 14 -12.97 -18.79 -22.79
C PRO A 14 -14.14 -18.02 -23.38
N ASN A 15 -15.30 -18.15 -22.74
CA ASN A 15 -16.54 -17.55 -23.21
C ASN A 15 -16.41 -16.01 -23.18
N LYS A 16 -17.05 -15.28 -24.11
CA LYS A 16 -16.97 -13.79 -24.18
C LYS A 16 -17.33 -13.10 -22.86
N ASN A 17 -18.13 -13.76 -22.01
CA ASN A 17 -18.42 -13.29 -20.65
C ASN A 17 -17.22 -13.42 -19.71
N GLU A 18 -16.47 -14.53 -19.76
CA GLU A 18 -15.28 -14.72 -18.94
C GLU A 18 -14.21 -13.70 -19.31
N GLU A 19 -14.07 -13.37 -20.60
CA GLU A 19 -13.12 -12.37 -21.07
C GLU A 19 -13.50 -10.94 -20.63
N LYS A 20 -14.80 -10.65 -20.52
CA LYS A 20 -15.30 -9.37 -19.98
C LYS A 20 -15.11 -9.29 -18.47
N VAL A 21 -15.34 -10.40 -17.75
CA VAL A 21 -15.11 -10.51 -16.31
C VAL A 21 -13.60 -10.39 -16.01
N GLN A 22 -12.74 -11.03 -16.79
CA GLN A 22 -11.29 -10.88 -16.68
C GLN A 22 -10.83 -9.46 -16.99
N ARG A 23 -11.39 -8.79 -18.00
CA ARG A 23 -11.08 -7.37 -18.25
C ARG A 23 -11.54 -6.46 -17.12
N ALA A 24 -12.70 -6.71 -16.53
CA ALA A 24 -13.18 -5.94 -15.38
C ALA A 24 -12.32 -6.22 -14.12
N ALA A 25 -11.92 -7.47 -13.91
CA ALA A 25 -11.04 -7.87 -12.82
C ALA A 25 -9.62 -7.31 -12.99
N ASP A 26 -9.11 -7.22 -14.22
CA ASP A 26 -7.81 -6.62 -14.54
C ASP A 26 -7.85 -5.08 -14.39
N ALA A 27 -8.95 -4.43 -14.79
CA ALA A 27 -9.16 -3.00 -14.58
C ALA A 27 -9.26 -2.65 -13.08
N LEU A 28 -10.07 -3.39 -12.32
CA LEU A 28 -10.14 -3.28 -10.85
C LEU A 28 -8.79 -3.60 -10.20
N SER A 29 -8.07 -4.60 -10.70
CA SER A 29 -6.73 -4.93 -10.22
C SER A 29 -5.72 -3.86 -10.56
N ARG A 30 -5.86 -3.13 -11.67
CA ARG A 30 -4.99 -2.00 -12.05
C ARG A 30 -5.30 -0.72 -11.28
N GLU A 31 -6.56 -0.48 -10.96
CA GLU A 31 -6.96 0.63 -10.08
C GLU A 31 -6.59 0.35 -8.61
N SER A 32 -6.66 -0.92 -8.19
CA SER A 32 -6.28 -1.35 -6.85
C SER A 32 -4.77 -1.63 -6.71
N SER A 33 -4.05 -1.88 -7.82
CA SER A 33 -2.59 -1.89 -7.84
C SER A 33 -2.14 -0.45 -7.79
N GLY A 34 -1.78 0.00 -6.58
CA GLY A 34 -1.30 1.34 -6.33
C GLY A 34 -0.32 1.76 -7.42
N GLY A 35 -0.57 2.94 -7.99
CA GLY A 35 0.34 3.56 -8.94
C GLY A 35 1.75 3.71 -8.34
N VAL A 36 2.64 4.35 -9.07
CA VAL A 36 4.00 4.60 -8.59
C VAL A 36 3.97 5.46 -7.31
N LEU A 37 4.73 5.09 -6.27
CA LEU A 37 4.75 5.81 -4.99
C LEU A 37 4.99 7.31 -5.18
N GLY A 38 5.93 7.67 -6.06
CA GLY A 38 6.27 9.05 -6.40
C GLY A 38 5.18 9.80 -7.16
N ALA A 39 4.27 9.11 -7.86
CA ALA A 39 3.13 9.75 -8.52
C ALA A 39 2.08 10.23 -7.51
N ARG A 40 1.89 9.49 -6.40
CA ARG A 40 0.95 9.86 -5.33
C ARG A 40 1.61 10.70 -4.23
N TYR A 41 2.89 10.46 -3.95
CA TYR A 41 3.65 11.09 -2.87
C TYR A 41 5.02 11.59 -3.39
N PRO A 42 5.07 12.73 -4.09
CA PRO A 42 6.30 13.23 -4.73
C PRO A 42 7.40 13.63 -3.74
N PHE A 43 7.06 13.80 -2.46
CA PHE A 43 8.00 14.22 -1.41
C PHE A 43 8.69 13.02 -0.70
N VAL A 44 8.27 11.79 -0.99
CA VAL A 44 8.77 10.57 -0.35
C VAL A 44 9.86 9.96 -1.23
N LYS A 45 11.07 9.83 -0.69
CA LYS A 45 12.21 9.20 -1.38
C LYS A 45 12.16 7.68 -1.26
N ARG A 46 11.91 7.21 -0.05
CA ARG A 46 11.90 5.79 0.31
C ARG A 46 10.89 5.55 1.42
N LEU A 47 10.17 4.44 1.31
CA LEU A 47 9.19 4.00 2.29
C LEU A 47 9.53 2.58 2.69
N LYS A 48 9.79 2.37 3.97
CA LYS A 48 10.02 1.03 4.53
C LYS A 48 8.86 0.69 5.44
N ILE A 49 8.12 -0.37 5.11
CA ILE A 49 7.01 -0.86 5.92
C ILE A 49 7.41 -2.21 6.49
N THR A 50 7.32 -2.34 7.81
CA THR A 50 7.47 -3.60 8.51
C THR A 50 6.11 -3.99 9.06
N LEU A 51 5.53 -5.07 8.52
CA LEU A 51 4.28 -5.68 8.97
C LEU A 51 4.61 -6.88 9.84
N GLN A 52 4.05 -6.92 11.04
CA GLN A 52 4.17 -8.04 11.96
C GLN A 52 2.78 -8.53 12.33
N PHE A 53 2.51 -9.80 12.11
CA PHE A 53 1.25 -10.44 12.44
C PHE A 53 1.41 -11.25 13.72
N PHE A 54 0.53 -10.98 14.69
CA PHE A 54 0.49 -11.67 15.96
C PHE A 54 -0.79 -12.47 16.07
N SER A 55 -0.66 -13.69 16.58
CA SER A 55 -1.80 -14.51 16.99
C SER A 55 -2.52 -13.86 18.17
N PRO A 56 -3.77 -14.25 18.47
CA PRO A 56 -4.44 -13.81 19.70
C PRO A 56 -3.68 -14.18 20.99
N GLN A 57 -2.73 -15.12 20.91
CA GLN A 57 -1.83 -15.50 22.00
C GLN A 57 -0.50 -14.70 22.00
N GLN A 58 -0.44 -13.60 21.23
CA GLN A 58 0.76 -12.77 21.02
C GLN A 58 1.98 -13.50 20.43
N THR A 59 1.76 -14.63 19.75
CA THR A 59 2.82 -15.32 19.00
C THR A 59 3.00 -14.64 17.65
N LEU A 60 4.23 -14.30 17.27
CA LEU A 60 4.51 -13.80 15.92
C LEU A 60 4.25 -14.93 14.91
N LEU A 61 3.27 -14.71 14.04
CA LEU A 61 2.89 -15.62 12.97
C LEU A 61 3.74 -15.39 11.72
N ASP A 62 3.89 -14.12 11.36
CA ASP A 62 4.56 -13.72 10.13
C ASP A 62 5.14 -12.31 10.28
N GLU A 63 6.27 -12.07 9.63
CA GLU A 63 6.88 -10.75 9.50
C GLU A 63 7.19 -10.49 8.03
N LYS A 64 6.69 -9.37 7.53
CA LYS A 64 6.90 -8.93 6.15
C LYS A 64 7.51 -7.54 6.14
N VAL A 65 8.73 -7.46 5.59
CA VAL A 65 9.43 -6.18 5.39
C VAL A 65 9.33 -5.81 3.91
N MET A 66 8.75 -4.65 3.64
CA MET A 66 8.61 -4.10 2.29
C MET A 66 9.43 -2.81 2.20
N ASP A 67 10.42 -2.81 1.30
CA ASP A 67 11.22 -1.64 0.99
C ASP A 67 10.79 -1.08 -0.38
N ILE A 68 10.03 0.01 -0.35
CA ILE A 68 9.39 0.58 -1.53
C ILE A 68 10.12 1.89 -1.87
N LYS A 69 10.62 1.97 -3.10
CA LYS A 69 11.25 3.18 -3.64
C LYS A 69 10.22 4.05 -4.34
N ALA A 70 10.54 5.33 -4.55
CA ALA A 70 9.65 6.27 -5.24
C ALA A 70 9.14 5.77 -6.61
N ASN A 71 9.90 4.96 -7.33
CA ASN A 71 9.51 4.43 -8.66
C ASN A 71 8.84 3.06 -8.61
N ASP A 72 8.73 2.45 -7.43
CA ASP A 72 8.20 1.09 -7.28
C ASP A 72 6.67 1.11 -7.14
N PRO A 73 5.94 0.15 -7.73
CA PRO A 73 4.52 -0.02 -7.46
C PRO A 73 4.33 -0.40 -5.99
N TYR A 74 3.32 0.18 -5.34
CA TYR A 74 3.06 -0.09 -3.93
C TYR A 74 1.70 -0.74 -3.72
N ARG A 75 1.63 -1.64 -2.75
CA ARG A 75 0.41 -2.24 -2.21
C ARG A 75 0.53 -2.25 -0.69
N PHE A 76 -0.41 -1.59 -0.02
CA PHE A 76 -0.46 -1.50 1.45
C PHE A 76 -1.52 -2.44 2.04
N ASP A 77 -2.12 -3.27 1.20
CA ASP A 77 -2.93 -4.41 1.57
C ASP A 77 -2.04 -5.58 1.99
N ALA A 78 -2.44 -6.23 3.08
CA ALA A 78 -1.85 -7.49 3.49
C ALA A 78 -2.93 -8.46 3.95
N ASP A 79 -2.84 -9.69 3.45
CA ASP A 79 -3.71 -10.79 3.84
C ASP A 79 -3.43 -11.20 5.29
N CYS A 80 -4.49 -11.54 6.01
CA CYS A 80 -4.41 -12.03 7.37
C CYS A 80 -3.93 -13.49 7.34
N PRO A 81 -2.74 -13.84 7.90
CA PRO A 81 -2.28 -15.23 7.98
C PRO A 81 -3.05 -16.05 9.03
N GLY A 82 -4.09 -15.47 9.62
CA GLY A 82 -4.94 -16.11 10.63
C GLY A 82 -5.88 -17.16 10.05
N ARG A 83 -6.67 -17.77 10.94
CA ARG A 83 -7.61 -18.85 10.57
C ARG A 83 -8.85 -18.39 9.80
N CYS A 84 -9.07 -17.09 9.64
CA CYS A 84 -10.27 -16.56 8.99
C CYS A 84 -10.29 -16.72 7.46
N GLY A 85 -9.13 -16.95 6.80
CA GLY A 85 -9.02 -17.22 5.35
C GLY A 85 -9.34 -16.04 4.41
N ASN A 86 -10.14 -15.06 4.84
CA ASN A 86 -10.58 -13.88 4.06
C ASN A 86 -10.32 -12.55 4.79
N GLY A 87 -9.49 -12.55 5.84
CA GLY A 87 -9.12 -11.33 6.52
C GLY A 87 -8.13 -10.53 5.68
N HIS A 88 -8.40 -9.24 5.49
CA HIS A 88 -7.47 -8.32 4.85
C HIS A 88 -7.24 -7.11 5.77
N PHE A 89 -6.00 -6.65 5.84
CA PHE A 89 -5.62 -5.43 6.52
C PHE A 89 -5.23 -4.38 5.49
N ASP A 90 -5.94 -3.26 5.48
CA ASP A 90 -5.56 -2.09 4.70
C ASP A 90 -4.82 -1.08 5.59
N PHE A 91 -3.58 -0.77 5.23
CA PHE A 91 -2.78 0.26 5.90
C PHE A 91 -2.67 1.54 5.06
N SER A 92 -3.46 1.67 3.99
CA SER A 92 -3.37 2.78 3.04
C SER A 92 -3.66 4.12 3.70
N GLU A 93 -4.67 4.17 4.57
CA GLU A 93 -5.01 5.38 5.34
C GLU A 93 -3.93 5.76 6.37
N ALA A 94 -3.32 4.77 7.01
CA ALA A 94 -2.25 5.00 7.99
C ALA A 94 -1.01 5.58 7.30
N VAL A 95 -0.63 5.03 6.14
CA VAL A 95 0.47 5.55 5.31
C VAL A 95 0.14 6.95 4.80
N ALA A 96 -1.06 7.18 4.27
CA ALA A 96 -1.47 8.50 3.79
C ALA A 96 -1.40 9.57 4.89
N ASN A 97 -1.87 9.24 6.11
CA ASN A 97 -1.77 10.13 7.27
C ASN A 97 -0.32 10.39 7.68
N ALA A 98 0.53 9.35 7.71
CA ALA A 98 1.94 9.50 8.07
C ALA A 98 2.70 10.39 7.08
N VAL A 99 2.46 10.20 5.78
CA VAL A 99 3.06 11.03 4.71
C VAL A 99 2.55 12.47 4.79
N THR A 100 1.24 12.67 4.93
CA THR A 100 0.63 14.02 5.01
C THR A 100 1.15 14.81 6.20
N ARG A 101 1.36 14.14 7.34
CA ARG A 101 1.91 14.76 8.56
C ARG A 101 3.44 14.85 8.55
N ARG A 102 4.12 14.40 7.49
CA ARG A 102 5.57 14.34 7.36
C ARG A 102 6.25 13.68 8.58
N ARG A 103 5.69 12.57 9.06
CA ARG A 103 6.27 11.81 10.16
C ARG A 103 7.26 10.80 9.61
N ASN A 104 8.50 10.84 10.09
CA ASN A 104 9.55 9.91 9.68
C ASN A 104 9.31 8.48 10.17
N LEU A 105 8.63 8.35 11.31
CA LEU A 105 8.24 7.07 11.91
C LEU A 105 6.78 7.15 12.33
N SER A 106 5.98 6.17 11.92
CA SER A 106 4.60 6.01 12.38
C SER A 106 4.31 4.54 12.61
N GLU A 107 3.74 4.23 13.76
CA GLU A 107 3.28 2.89 14.09
C GLU A 107 1.75 2.90 14.08
N SER A 108 1.18 1.91 13.42
CA SER A 108 -0.25 1.68 13.34
C SER A 108 -0.52 0.20 13.55
N GLY A 109 -1.70 -0.14 14.04
CA GLY A 109 -2.06 -1.52 14.24
C GLY A 109 -3.56 -1.70 14.24
N GLY A 110 -3.99 -2.93 13.96
CA GLY A 110 -5.40 -3.29 13.89
C GLY A 110 -5.59 -4.74 14.28
N VAL A 111 -6.82 -5.07 14.67
CA VAL A 111 -7.23 -6.45 14.93
C VAL A 111 -8.17 -6.89 13.82
N CYS A 112 -8.00 -8.10 13.32
CA CYS A 112 -8.88 -8.63 12.28
C CYS A 112 -10.32 -8.78 12.83
N PRO A 113 -11.31 -8.09 12.25
CA PRO A 113 -12.70 -8.17 12.71
C PRO A 113 -13.43 -9.41 12.17
N GLN A 114 -12.81 -10.18 11.27
CA GLN A 114 -13.47 -11.30 10.61
C GLN A 114 -13.70 -12.48 11.58
N PRO A 115 -14.86 -13.15 11.49
CA PRO A 115 -15.12 -14.37 12.24
C PRO A 115 -14.21 -15.52 11.74
N ILE A 116 -13.90 -16.47 12.63
CA ILE A 116 -13.04 -17.62 12.28
C ILE A 116 -13.72 -18.54 11.26
N PHE A 117 -15.04 -18.68 11.33
CA PHE A 117 -15.87 -19.45 10.40
C PHE A 117 -17.24 -18.79 10.26
N ALA A 118 -17.95 -19.08 9.16
CA ALA A 118 -19.28 -18.54 8.92
C ALA A 118 -20.23 -18.95 10.06
N GLY A 119 -20.76 -17.98 10.80
CA GLY A 119 -21.63 -18.20 11.97
C GLY A 119 -20.93 -18.29 13.32
N ALA A 120 -19.60 -18.13 13.39
CA ALA A 120 -18.88 -18.05 14.66
C ALA A 120 -19.17 -16.71 15.37
N SER A 121 -19.38 -16.76 16.69
CA SER A 121 -19.34 -15.57 17.55
C SER A 121 -17.91 -15.09 17.84
N GLN A 122 -16.90 -15.93 17.56
CA GLN A 122 -15.49 -15.62 17.79
C GLN A 122 -14.83 -15.02 16.55
N THR A 123 -14.21 -13.86 16.74
CA THR A 123 -13.38 -13.20 15.73
C THR A 123 -11.99 -13.84 15.68
N CYS A 124 -11.30 -13.68 14.54
CA CYS A 124 -9.95 -14.22 14.34
C CYS A 124 -8.97 -13.75 15.41
N GLY A 125 -9.12 -12.51 15.90
CA GLY A 125 -8.29 -11.95 16.96
C GLY A 125 -6.82 -11.75 16.58
N CYS A 126 -6.44 -11.98 15.31
CA CYS A 126 -5.11 -11.70 14.81
C CYS A 126 -4.85 -10.20 14.84
N GLN A 127 -3.72 -9.80 15.41
CA GLN A 127 -3.30 -8.41 15.49
C GLN A 127 -2.23 -8.17 14.44
N ALA A 128 -2.41 -7.18 13.60
CA ALA A 128 -1.37 -6.73 12.69
C ALA A 128 -0.77 -5.43 13.23
N LYS A 129 0.55 -5.40 13.39
CA LYS A 129 1.32 -4.19 13.69
C LYS A 129 2.05 -3.77 12.43
N CYS A 130 1.90 -2.51 12.07
CA CYS A 130 2.50 -1.90 10.91
C CYS A 130 3.38 -0.74 11.36
N ARG A 131 4.69 -0.89 11.15
CA ARG A 131 5.69 0.14 11.39
C ARG A 131 6.10 0.74 10.06
N ILE A 132 5.87 2.04 9.92
CA ILE A 132 6.09 2.80 8.70
C ILE A 132 7.26 3.75 8.94
N GLU A 133 8.34 3.56 8.19
CA GLU A 133 9.51 4.42 8.16
C GLU A 133 9.56 5.15 6.83
N ILE A 134 9.58 6.49 6.88
CA ILE A 134 9.49 7.35 5.70
C ILE A 134 10.72 8.23 5.63
N ASP A 135 11.45 8.10 4.53
CA ASP A 135 12.58 8.94 4.18
C ASP A 135 12.09 10.01 3.20
N PHE A 136 12.03 11.27 3.64
CA PHE A 136 11.59 12.39 2.82
C PHE A 136 12.75 12.95 2.00
N LEU A 137 12.45 13.45 0.80
CA LEU A 137 13.41 14.30 0.09
C LEU A 137 13.69 15.55 0.93
N PRO A 138 14.96 15.99 1.05
CA PRO A 138 15.25 17.27 1.67
C PRO A 138 14.46 18.33 0.91
N LEU A 139 13.67 19.14 1.63
CA LEU A 139 13.04 20.30 1.01
C LEU A 139 14.15 21.07 0.31
N PRO A 140 13.97 21.50 -0.97
CA PRO A 140 14.88 22.48 -1.53
C PRO A 140 14.90 23.62 -0.53
N ALA A 141 16.08 23.89 0.04
CA ALA A 141 16.29 25.06 0.87
C ALA A 141 15.66 26.22 0.11
N ALA A 142 14.72 26.92 0.75
CA ALA A 142 14.17 28.15 0.18
C ALA A 142 15.35 28.91 -0.41
N PRO A 143 15.29 29.35 -1.69
CA PRO A 143 16.43 29.97 -2.31
C PRO A 143 16.88 31.07 -1.36
N ALA A 144 18.09 30.92 -0.81
CA ALA A 144 18.71 31.93 0.01
C ALA A 144 18.89 33.11 -0.93
N GLY A 145 17.87 33.96 -0.99
CA GLY A 145 17.86 35.22 -1.69
C GLY A 145 18.83 36.15 -0.99
N GLY A 146 20.12 35.89 -1.16
CA GLY A 146 21.06 36.96 -1.43
C GLY A 146 21.21 37.07 -2.96
N PRO A 147 21.69 38.19 -3.50
CA PRO A 147 22.44 39.25 -2.81
C PRO A 147 21.97 40.68 -3.15
N ALA A 148 22.55 41.66 -2.45
CA ALA A 148 23.00 42.98 -2.95
C ALA A 148 22.62 44.14 -2.02
N ALA A 149 23.66 44.70 -1.41
CA ALA A 149 23.69 46.05 -0.87
C ALA A 149 23.29 47.09 -1.94
N PRO A 150 23.00 48.33 -1.53
CA PRO A 150 24.08 49.29 -1.72
C PRO A 150 24.46 50.04 -0.46
N ALA A 151 25.76 50.32 -0.40
CA ALA A 151 26.38 51.27 0.51
C ALA A 151 25.83 52.69 0.28
N GLY A 152 25.75 53.45 1.37
CA GLY A 152 25.54 54.90 1.40
C GLY A 152 24.57 55.28 2.51
N GLY A 153 24.90 56.04 3.54
CA GLY A 153 26.10 56.78 3.92
C GLY A 153 25.79 57.51 5.24
N GLN A 154 26.82 57.79 6.03
CA GLN A 154 27.08 59.02 6.84
C GLN A 154 25.85 59.82 7.31
N ALA A 155 25.65 60.20 8.57
CA ALA A 155 26.56 60.83 9.55
C ALA A 155 25.79 60.87 10.90
N ALA A 156 26.39 60.57 12.05
CA ALA A 156 27.11 61.50 12.94
C ALA A 156 26.40 62.83 13.23
N SER A 157 26.26 63.12 14.54
CA SER A 157 25.90 64.41 15.20
C SER A 157 24.39 64.64 15.35
N ALA A 158 23.83 64.99 16.52
CA ALA A 158 24.37 65.50 17.78
C ALA A 158 23.42 65.12 18.94
#